data_AF-A0A8H4VAE8-F1
#
_entry.id   AF-A0A8H4VAE8-F1
#
_cell.length_a   1.000
_cell.length_b   1.000
_cell.length_c   1.000
_cell.angle_alpha   90.00
_cell.angle_beta   90.00
_cell.angle_gamma   90.00
#
_symmetry.space_group_name_H-M   'P 1'
#
loop_
_entity.id
_entity.type
_entity.pdbx_description
1 polymer ?
#
loop_
_entity_poly.entity_id
_entity_poly.type
_entity_poly.pdbx_seq_one_letter_code
_entity_poly.pdbx_strand_id
1 'polypeptide(L)'
;MPKARPQQESTTTTTLPSPDTEIIPLGTGSSTPSKHRNVSATLIRIPSLNSSYLLDCGEGTLGQLRRALGPQQTSSVLSTLRLIVISHLHADHHLGTLSLLLARDSLSNSLPPPPPLSISCISRYRNMLRELSQAHNFAFHTLLFPNCPPTSPRDVDHAPAALLHPSSSLASVTRIPVPTAGAPTPPTSAYPPA
;
A
#
# COMPACT_ATOMS: atom_id res chain seq x y z
N MET A 1 -23.41 -57.75 8.06
CA MET A 1 -22.20 -57.06 8.60
C MET A 1 -21.50 -56.35 7.45
N PRO A 2 -21.70 -55.04 7.25
CA PRO A 2 -20.97 -54.32 6.22
C PRO A 2 -19.53 -54.06 6.70
N LYS A 3 -18.54 -54.40 5.88
CA LYS A 3 -17.12 -54.08 6.13
C LYS A 3 -16.94 -52.56 6.02
N ALA A 4 -16.41 -51.94 7.08
CA ALA A 4 -16.01 -50.55 7.08
C ALA A 4 -14.94 -50.32 6.00
N ARG A 5 -15.21 -49.36 5.10
CA ARG A 5 -14.23 -48.86 4.15
C ARG A 5 -13.23 -48.00 4.93
N PRO A 6 -11.91 -48.19 4.81
CA PRO A 6 -10.97 -47.29 5.45
C PRO A 6 -11.08 -45.92 4.77
N GLN A 7 -11.51 -44.91 5.53
CA GLN A 7 -11.34 -43.51 5.16
C GLN A 7 -9.87 -43.16 5.35
N GLN A 8 -9.08 -43.27 4.30
CA GLN A 8 -7.82 -42.54 4.19
C GLN A 8 -8.11 -41.27 3.38
N GLU A 9 -8.65 -40.26 4.05
CA GLU A 9 -8.68 -38.91 3.53
C GLU A 9 -7.38 -38.23 3.97
N SER A 10 -6.34 -38.44 3.16
CA SER A 10 -5.06 -37.74 3.27
C SER A 10 -5.28 -36.29 2.82
N THR A 11 -5.82 -35.44 3.69
CA THR A 11 -5.87 -33.99 3.46
C THR A 11 -4.49 -33.41 3.69
N THR A 12 -3.67 -33.38 2.65
CA THR A 12 -2.53 -32.46 2.56
C THR A 12 -3.09 -31.04 2.39
N THR A 13 -3.63 -30.45 3.45
CA THR A 13 -3.85 -29.00 3.50
C THR A 13 -2.48 -28.36 3.61
N THR A 14 -1.87 -28.01 2.47
CA THR A 14 -0.77 -27.05 2.46
C THR A 14 -1.29 -25.78 3.12
N THR A 15 -0.86 -25.50 4.34
CA THR A 15 -1.31 -24.34 5.10
C THR A 15 -0.86 -23.09 4.36
N LEU A 16 -1.80 -22.41 3.71
CA LEU A 16 -1.54 -21.13 3.05
C LEU A 16 -0.96 -20.15 4.08
N PRO A 17 0.09 -19.39 3.73
CA PRO A 17 0.59 -18.36 4.63
C PRO A 17 -0.48 -17.27 4.82
N SER A 18 -0.81 -16.96 6.07
CA SER A 18 -1.84 -15.98 6.49
C SER A 18 -3.22 -16.23 5.84
N PRO A 19 -3.91 -17.33 6.21
CA PRO A 19 -5.19 -17.73 5.59
C PRO A 19 -6.35 -16.77 5.86
N ASP A 20 -6.16 -15.81 6.77
CA ASP A 20 -7.09 -14.75 7.14
C ASP A 20 -6.95 -13.48 6.28
N THR A 21 -6.13 -13.51 5.22
CA THR A 21 -5.94 -12.38 4.31
C THR A 21 -7.24 -12.04 3.58
N GLU A 22 -7.63 -10.77 3.63
CA GLU A 22 -8.80 -10.23 2.94
C GLU A 22 -8.37 -9.28 1.81
N ILE A 23 -9.01 -9.40 0.64
CA ILE A 23 -8.83 -8.48 -0.49
C ILE A 23 -10.17 -7.78 -0.74
N ILE A 24 -10.18 -6.46 -0.60
CA ILE A 24 -11.39 -5.64 -0.67
C ILE A 24 -11.21 -4.62 -1.80
N PRO A 25 -11.86 -4.82 -2.97
CA PRO A 25 -11.88 -3.84 -4.04
C PRO A 25 -12.72 -2.63 -3.62
N LEU A 26 -12.07 -1.51 -3.33
CA LEU A 26 -12.73 -0.25 -2.96
C LEU A 26 -13.15 0.54 -4.20
N GLY A 27 -12.49 0.32 -5.33
CA GLY A 27 -12.94 0.83 -6.62
C GLY A 27 -12.29 0.07 -7.77
N THR A 28 -13.07 -0.09 -8.85
CA THR A 28 -12.78 -0.94 -10.01
C THR A 28 -13.09 -0.21 -11.34
N GLY A 29 -13.40 1.08 -11.27
CA GLY A 29 -13.56 1.97 -12.40
C GLY A 29 -12.22 2.47 -12.92
N SER A 30 -12.20 2.86 -14.19
CA SER A 30 -11.05 3.44 -14.87
C SER A 30 -11.37 4.87 -15.29
N SER A 31 -10.37 5.75 -15.20
CA SER A 31 -10.37 7.16 -15.59
C SER A 31 -11.31 8.06 -14.80
N THR A 32 -12.59 7.72 -14.68
CA THR A 32 -13.60 8.56 -14.02
C THR A 32 -14.49 7.75 -13.09
N PRO A 33 -14.91 8.32 -11.94
CA PRO A 33 -15.93 7.72 -11.10
C PRO A 33 -17.24 7.60 -11.87
N SER A 34 -17.92 6.45 -11.72
CA SER A 34 -19.22 6.19 -12.34
C SER A 34 -20.27 5.93 -11.27
N LYS A 35 -21.55 5.91 -11.66
CA LYS A 35 -22.68 5.61 -10.77
C LYS A 35 -22.50 4.28 -9.99
N HIS A 36 -21.85 3.30 -10.60
CA HIS A 36 -21.75 1.94 -10.07
C HIS A 36 -20.36 1.56 -9.56
N ARG A 37 -19.32 2.29 -10.00
CA ARG A 37 -17.93 1.97 -9.67
C ARG A 37 -17.13 3.24 -9.46
N ASN A 38 -16.46 3.32 -8.31
CA ASN A 38 -15.44 4.33 -8.06
C ASN A 38 -14.11 3.95 -8.76
N VAL A 39 -13.18 4.90 -8.86
CA VAL A 39 -11.84 4.72 -9.45
C VAL A 39 -10.91 3.81 -8.62
N SER A 40 -9.76 3.42 -9.18
CA SER A 40 -8.87 2.37 -8.66
C SER A 40 -8.48 2.55 -7.19
N ALA A 41 -8.82 1.53 -6.38
CA ALA A 41 -8.25 1.30 -5.06
C ALA A 41 -8.57 -0.12 -4.60
N THR A 42 -7.56 -0.86 -4.14
CA THR A 42 -7.74 -2.20 -3.56
C THR A 42 -7.05 -2.28 -2.21
N LEU A 43 -7.81 -2.60 -1.17
CA LEU A 43 -7.30 -2.83 0.17
C LEU A 43 -6.95 -4.31 0.34
N ILE A 44 -5.79 -4.58 0.93
CA ILE A 44 -5.39 -5.90 1.41
C ILE A 44 -5.23 -5.80 2.93
N ARG A 45 -5.93 -6.66 3.67
CA ARG A 45 -5.82 -6.75 5.13
C ARG A 45 -5.28 -8.11 5.50
N ILE A 46 -4.36 -8.13 6.46
CA ILE A 46 -3.85 -9.35 7.07
C ILE A 46 -4.03 -9.21 8.59
N PRO A 47 -5.20 -9.60 9.13
CA PRO A 47 -5.54 -9.42 10.54
C PRO A 47 -4.50 -10.04 11.50
N SER A 48 -4.00 -11.24 11.19
CA SER A 48 -2.98 -11.98 11.94
C SER A 48 -1.66 -11.23 12.06
N LEU A 49 -1.35 -10.36 11.11
CA LEU A 49 -0.17 -9.49 11.11
C LEU A 49 -0.48 -8.06 11.54
N ASN A 50 -1.73 -7.77 11.91
CA ASN A 50 -2.22 -6.43 12.22
C ASN A 50 -1.75 -5.38 11.18
N SER A 51 -1.86 -5.74 9.90
CA SER A 51 -1.25 -4.99 8.80
C SER A 51 -2.25 -4.80 7.66
N SER A 52 -2.30 -3.57 7.15
CA SER A 52 -3.10 -3.20 5.99
C SER A 52 -2.19 -2.64 4.88
N TYR A 53 -2.55 -2.90 3.63
CA TYR A 53 -1.84 -2.47 2.42
C TYR A 53 -2.84 -1.93 1.42
N LEU A 54 -2.47 -0.90 0.68
CA LEU A 54 -3.34 -0.30 -0.32
C LEU A 54 -2.65 -0.30 -1.69
N LEU A 55 -3.31 -0.86 -2.70
CA LEU A 55 -2.90 -0.81 -4.09
C LEU A 55 -3.73 0.27 -4.79
N ASP A 56 -3.06 1.35 -5.20
CA ASP A 56 -3.62 2.61 -5.65
C ASP A 56 -4.58 3.28 -4.64
N CYS A 57 -4.77 4.58 -4.79
CA CYS A 57 -5.65 5.35 -3.93
C CYS A 57 -6.32 6.47 -4.74
N GLY A 58 -7.19 6.09 -5.67
CA GLY A 58 -8.00 7.02 -6.45
C GLY A 58 -8.92 7.88 -5.58
N GLU A 59 -9.50 8.92 -6.18
CA GLU A 59 -10.44 9.82 -5.51
C GLU A 59 -11.57 9.05 -4.80
N GLY A 60 -11.98 9.49 -3.61
CA GLY A 60 -13.10 8.89 -2.88
C GLY A 60 -12.77 7.57 -2.14
N THR A 61 -11.53 7.07 -2.20
CA THR A 61 -11.09 5.84 -1.51
C THR A 61 -11.41 5.84 -0.01
N LEU A 62 -11.16 6.95 0.70
CA LEU A 62 -11.51 7.07 2.13
C LEU A 62 -13.02 6.93 2.37
N GLY A 63 -13.84 7.48 1.47
CA GLY A 63 -15.29 7.34 1.55
C GLY A 63 -15.74 5.90 1.28
N GLN A 64 -15.11 5.22 0.33
CA GLN A 64 -15.35 3.80 0.04
C GLN A 64 -14.98 2.91 1.23
N LEU A 65 -13.84 3.17 1.89
CA LEU A 65 -13.45 2.49 3.13
C LEU A 65 -14.53 2.62 4.21
N ARG A 66 -14.98 3.85 4.48
CA ARG A 66 -16.01 4.13 5.50
C ARG A 66 -17.33 3.45 5.18
N ARG A 67 -17.74 3.38 3.90
CA ARG A 67 -18.96 2.68 3.48
C ARG A 67 -18.85 1.17 3.60
N ALA A 68 -17.71 0.59 3.23
CA ALA A 68 -17.52 -0.85 3.22
C ALA A 68 -17.34 -1.44 4.63
N LEU A 69 -16.58 -0.75 5.50
CA LEU A 69 -16.14 -1.29 6.79
C LEU A 69 -16.73 -0.55 8.00
N GLY A 70 -17.35 0.61 7.79
CA GLY A 70 -17.78 1.48 8.88
C GLY A 70 -16.63 2.29 9.51
N PRO A 71 -16.95 3.24 10.40
CA PRO A 71 -15.97 4.18 10.94
C PRO A 71 -14.90 3.51 11.81
N GLN A 72 -15.28 2.57 12.69
CA GLN A 72 -14.37 1.91 13.62
C GLN A 72 -13.30 1.08 12.89
N GLN A 73 -13.73 0.23 11.95
CA GLN A 73 -12.79 -0.57 11.16
C GLN A 73 -11.97 0.30 10.20
N THR A 74 -12.52 1.40 9.68
CA THR A 74 -11.73 2.37 8.90
C THR A 74 -10.57 2.92 9.73
N SER A 75 -10.82 3.33 10.98
CA SER A 75 -9.76 3.79 11.88
C SER A 75 -8.72 2.70 12.14
N SER A 76 -9.14 1.45 12.30
CA SER A 76 -8.23 0.29 12.44
C SER A 76 -7.39 0.06 11.18
N VAL A 77 -7.97 0.18 9.99
CA VAL A 77 -7.22 0.09 8.72
C VAL A 77 -6.19 1.21 8.63
N LEU A 78 -6.56 2.46 8.94
CA LEU A 78 -5.64 3.60 8.89
C LEU A 78 -4.52 3.49 9.93
N SER A 79 -4.79 2.96 11.13
CA SER A 79 -3.78 2.76 12.18
C SER A 79 -2.85 1.56 11.91
N THR A 80 -3.27 0.61 11.09
CA THR A 80 -2.49 -0.58 10.71
C THR A 80 -1.90 -0.49 9.29
N LEU A 81 -2.15 0.61 8.59
CA LEU A 81 -1.69 0.82 7.22
C LEU A 81 -0.17 0.92 7.18
N ARG A 82 0.47 -0.01 6.46
CA ARG A 82 1.93 -0.13 6.38
C ARG A 82 2.50 0.35 5.05
N LEU A 83 1.75 0.16 3.97
CA LEU A 83 2.21 0.46 2.62
C LEU A 83 1.06 0.94 1.73
N ILE A 84 1.32 2.00 0.96
CA ILE A 84 0.53 2.36 -0.22
C ILE A 84 1.43 2.15 -1.45
N VAL A 85 0.94 1.42 -2.44
CA VAL A 85 1.59 1.27 -3.73
C VAL A 85 0.85 2.12 -4.74
N ILE A 86 1.52 3.09 -5.35
CA ILE A 86 0.96 3.88 -6.46
C ILE A 86 1.56 3.36 -7.75
N SER A 87 0.71 2.70 -8.55
CA SER A 87 1.11 2.03 -9.78
C SER A 87 1.70 3.01 -10.79
N HIS A 88 1.00 4.11 -11.09
CA HIS A 88 1.40 5.14 -12.05
C HIS A 88 0.70 6.49 -11.78
N LEU A 89 0.90 7.49 -12.66
CA LEU A 89 0.50 8.89 -12.41
C LEU A 89 -0.85 9.32 -12.99
N HIS A 90 -1.67 8.41 -13.51
CA HIS A 90 -3.03 8.79 -13.88
C HIS A 90 -3.84 9.13 -12.62
N ALA A 91 -4.64 10.20 -12.71
CA ALA A 91 -5.33 10.81 -11.57
C ALA A 91 -6.23 9.82 -10.81
N ASP A 92 -6.87 8.91 -11.53
CA ASP A 92 -7.75 7.87 -11.02
C ASP A 92 -7.05 6.83 -10.13
N HIS A 93 -5.72 6.87 -10.03
CA HIS A 93 -4.94 5.96 -9.18
C HIS A 93 -4.36 6.62 -7.92
N HIS A 94 -4.41 7.96 -7.76
CA HIS A 94 -3.67 8.60 -6.66
C HIS A 94 -4.32 9.81 -6.00
N LEU A 95 -5.33 10.44 -6.60
CA LEU A 95 -5.91 11.68 -6.06
C LEU A 95 -6.57 11.54 -4.67
N GLY A 96 -6.94 10.33 -4.24
CA GLY A 96 -7.48 10.10 -2.89
C GLY A 96 -6.42 10.00 -1.79
N THR A 97 -5.14 9.92 -2.14
CA THR A 97 -4.05 9.68 -1.18
C THR A 97 -3.98 10.79 -0.13
N LEU A 98 -4.11 12.07 -0.53
CA LEU A 98 -4.04 13.20 0.40
C LEU A 98 -5.13 13.11 1.48
N SER A 99 -6.38 12.85 1.08
CA SER A 99 -7.49 12.70 2.04
C SER A 99 -7.27 11.55 3.01
N LEU A 100 -6.69 10.44 2.52
CA LEU A 100 -6.37 9.29 3.35
C LEU A 100 -5.25 9.63 4.36
N LEU A 101 -4.18 10.31 3.91
CA LEU A 101 -3.07 10.73 4.78
C LEU A 101 -3.53 11.71 5.86
N LEU A 102 -4.36 12.70 5.51
CA LEU A 102 -4.97 13.63 6.47
C LEU A 102 -5.83 12.89 7.51
N ALA A 103 -6.64 11.92 7.06
CA ALA A 103 -7.45 11.12 7.97
C ALA A 103 -6.58 10.26 8.90
N ARG A 104 -5.50 9.66 8.38
CA ARG A 104 -4.54 8.90 9.19
C ARG A 104 -3.83 9.79 10.20
N ASP A 105 -3.39 10.98 9.80
CA ASP A 105 -2.74 11.95 10.69
C ASP A 105 -3.66 12.37 11.84
N SER A 106 -4.95 12.57 11.57
CA SER A 106 -5.93 12.90 12.62
C SER A 106 -6.07 11.81 13.70
N LEU A 107 -5.71 10.56 13.39
CA LEU A 107 -5.68 9.46 14.35
C LEU A 107 -4.38 9.42 15.16
N SER A 108 -3.30 10.07 14.71
CA SER A 108 -2.01 10.05 15.40
C SER A 108 -2.02 10.74 16.78
N ASN A 109 -3.04 11.56 17.03
CA ASN A 109 -3.32 12.13 18.35
C ASN A 109 -3.81 11.07 19.38
N SER A 110 -4.07 9.83 18.95
CA SER A 110 -4.36 8.70 19.84
C SER A 110 -3.08 7.93 20.18
N LEU A 111 -2.87 7.64 21.47
CA LEU A 111 -1.76 6.81 21.94
C LEU A 111 -2.13 5.32 21.79
N PRO A 112 -1.24 4.45 21.28
CA PRO A 112 0.10 4.70 20.72
C PRO A 112 0.06 5.19 19.26
N PRO A 113 1.11 5.92 18.80
CA PRO A 113 1.16 6.43 17.43
C PRO A 113 1.20 5.30 16.39
N PRO A 114 0.62 5.50 15.20
CA PRO A 114 0.61 4.48 14.15
C PRO A 114 2.02 4.18 13.63
N PRO A 115 2.30 2.96 13.15
CA PRO A 115 3.60 2.59 12.62
C PRO A 115 3.97 3.43 11.38
N PRO A 116 5.27 3.60 11.06
CA PRO A 116 5.68 4.33 9.87
C PRO A 116 4.98 3.82 8.60
N LEU A 117 4.48 4.75 7.78
CA LEU A 117 3.80 4.44 6.54
C LEU A 117 4.77 4.54 5.36
N SER A 118 4.89 3.46 4.60
CA SER A 118 5.66 3.45 3.35
C SER A 118 4.77 3.80 2.15
N ILE A 119 5.31 4.53 1.18
CA ILE A 119 4.67 4.80 -0.11
C ILE A 119 5.61 4.40 -1.24
N SER A 120 5.31 3.27 -1.89
CA SER A 120 6.00 2.85 -3.10
C SER A 120 5.43 3.61 -4.30
N CYS A 121 6.18 4.60 -4.79
CA CYS A 121 5.75 5.47 -5.87
C CYS A 121 6.95 5.95 -6.70
N ILE A 122 6.69 6.64 -7.82
CA ILE A 122 7.77 7.18 -8.65
C ILE A 122 8.16 8.56 -8.13
N SER A 123 9.39 9.02 -8.40
CA SER A 123 9.89 10.33 -7.91
C SER A 123 8.98 11.50 -8.22
N ARG A 124 8.33 11.49 -9.39
CA ARG A 124 7.35 12.53 -9.76
C ARG A 124 6.14 12.60 -8.80
N TYR A 125 5.65 11.46 -8.32
CA TYR A 125 4.54 11.43 -7.37
C TYR A 125 4.99 11.88 -5.97
N ARG A 126 6.18 11.44 -5.55
CA ARG A 126 6.78 11.90 -4.29
C ARG A 126 6.96 13.43 -4.28
N ASN A 127 7.42 14.01 -5.39
CA ASN A 127 7.53 15.46 -5.53
C ASN A 127 6.16 16.14 -5.41
N MET A 128 5.13 15.59 -6.04
CA MET A 128 3.76 16.10 -5.87
C MET A 128 3.33 16.09 -4.39
N LEU A 129 3.55 15.00 -3.65
CA LEU A 129 3.26 14.96 -2.21
C LEU A 129 4.08 15.97 -1.42
N ARG A 130 5.36 16.17 -1.77
CA ARG A 130 6.22 17.20 -1.15
C ARG A 130 5.65 18.60 -1.37
N GLU A 131 5.22 18.94 -2.59
CA GLU A 131 4.58 20.24 -2.85
C GLU A 131 3.27 20.39 -2.06
N LEU A 132 2.44 19.34 -2.03
CA LEU A 132 1.20 19.36 -1.25
C LEU A 132 1.44 19.55 0.25
N SER A 133 2.59 19.08 0.77
CA SER A 133 2.96 19.25 2.18
C SER A 133 3.24 20.70 2.59
N GLN A 134 3.51 21.58 1.62
CA GLN A 134 3.63 23.01 1.88
C GLN A 134 2.27 23.67 2.18
N ALA A 135 1.18 23.06 1.70
CA ALA A 135 -0.18 23.54 1.89
C ALA A 135 -0.97 22.77 2.96
N HIS A 136 -0.60 21.51 3.23
CA HIS A 136 -1.33 20.63 4.12
C HIS A 136 -0.38 19.91 5.09
N ASN A 137 -0.73 19.88 6.38
CA ASN A 137 -0.01 19.07 7.34
C ASN A 137 -0.62 17.66 7.39
N PHE A 138 0.11 16.68 6.83
CA PHE A 138 -0.23 15.25 6.91
C PHE A 138 0.98 14.42 7.33
N ALA A 139 1.88 15.03 8.13
CA ALA A 139 3.12 14.43 8.61
C ALA A 139 4.00 13.85 7.50
N PHE A 140 4.17 14.57 6.39
CA PHE A 140 4.99 14.14 5.23
C PHE A 140 6.39 13.65 5.63
N HIS A 141 7.03 14.33 6.58
CA HIS A 141 8.36 13.98 7.11
C HIS A 141 8.45 12.60 7.80
N THR A 142 7.31 11.97 8.11
CA THR A 142 7.23 10.62 8.70
C THR A 142 7.03 9.52 7.66
N LEU A 143 6.79 9.89 6.40
CA LEU A 143 6.53 8.95 5.31
C LEU A 143 7.84 8.38 4.79
N LEU A 144 7.85 7.08 4.53
CA LEU A 144 8.98 6.37 3.94
C LEU A 144 8.73 6.13 2.46
N PHE A 145 9.72 6.41 1.60
CA PHE A 145 9.60 6.23 0.16
C PHE A 145 10.59 5.16 -0.36
N PRO A 146 10.31 3.86 -0.15
CA PRO A 146 11.17 2.79 -0.64
C PRO A 146 11.26 2.82 -2.17
N ASN A 147 12.46 2.57 -2.72
CA ASN A 147 12.75 2.55 -4.16
C ASN A 147 12.45 3.85 -4.92
N CYS A 148 12.31 4.97 -4.22
CA CYS A 148 12.18 6.27 -4.85
C CYS A 148 13.50 7.03 -4.72
N PRO A 149 14.31 7.20 -5.79
CA PRO A 149 15.61 7.81 -5.68
C PRO A 149 15.53 9.22 -5.08
N PRO A 150 16.53 9.62 -4.28
CA PRO A 150 16.58 10.95 -3.70
C PRO A 150 16.65 12.00 -4.80
N THR A 151 15.94 13.11 -4.62
CA THR A 151 15.95 14.21 -5.60
C THR A 151 17.11 15.17 -5.40
N SER A 152 17.79 15.08 -4.25
CA SER A 152 19.00 15.83 -3.94
C SER A 152 19.88 15.05 -2.95
N PRO A 153 21.19 15.36 -2.84
CA PRO A 153 22.07 14.73 -1.85
C PRO A 153 21.67 15.00 -0.40
N ARG A 154 20.81 15.99 -0.14
CA ARG A 154 20.31 16.35 1.20
C ARG A 154 18.90 15.82 1.47
N ASP A 155 18.40 14.93 0.62
CA ASP A 155 17.04 14.43 0.69
C ASP A 155 16.87 13.41 1.83
N VAL A 156 16.44 13.90 3.00
CA VAL A 156 16.25 13.12 4.23
C VAL A 156 14.98 12.28 4.24
N ASP A 157 13.99 12.61 3.39
CA ASP A 157 12.74 11.83 3.29
C ASP A 157 12.90 10.62 2.35
N HIS A 158 14.09 10.41 1.78
CA HIS A 158 14.40 9.17 1.09
C HIS A 158 14.47 8.08 2.17
N ALA A 159 13.80 6.95 1.97
CA ALA A 159 13.95 5.83 2.89
C ALA A 159 15.14 4.97 2.43
N PRO A 160 16.37 5.16 2.95
CA PRO A 160 17.40 4.14 2.79
C PRO A 160 16.85 2.85 3.38
N ALA A 161 17.23 1.70 2.80
CA ALA A 161 16.77 0.39 3.24
C ALA A 161 16.92 0.15 4.76
N ALA A 162 17.83 0.86 5.42
CA ALA A 162 18.06 0.85 6.86
C ALA A 162 16.98 1.54 7.73
N LEU A 163 16.18 2.47 7.18
CA LEU A 163 15.05 3.11 7.89
C LEU A 163 13.76 2.31 7.79
N LEU A 164 13.68 1.34 6.88
CA LEU A 164 12.64 0.32 6.91
C LEU A 164 12.97 -0.59 8.10
N HIS A 165 12.05 -0.68 9.06
CA HIS A 165 12.26 -1.42 10.31
C HIS A 165 12.89 -2.80 10.01
N PRO A 166 13.91 -3.27 10.75
CA PRO A 166 14.63 -4.51 10.44
C PRO A 166 13.75 -5.77 10.48
N SER A 167 12.55 -5.68 11.09
CA SER A 167 11.51 -6.73 11.05
C SER A 167 10.44 -6.52 9.96
N SER A 168 10.50 -5.42 9.21
CA SER A 168 9.57 -5.15 8.13
C SER A 168 10.08 -5.77 6.83
N SER A 169 9.37 -6.81 6.38
CA SER A 169 9.52 -7.41 5.05
C SER A 169 9.27 -6.44 3.88
N LEU A 170 9.08 -5.14 4.15
CA LEU A 170 8.90 -4.09 3.15
C LEU A 170 10.22 -3.65 2.51
N ALA A 171 11.36 -3.95 3.13
CA ALA A 171 12.68 -3.70 2.54
C ALA A 171 12.93 -4.49 1.25
N SER A 172 12.19 -5.59 1.03
CA SER A 172 12.26 -6.38 -0.20
C SER A 172 11.27 -5.93 -1.28
N VAL A 173 10.41 -4.93 -1.02
CA VAL A 173 9.57 -4.35 -2.07
C VAL A 173 10.52 -3.81 -3.13
N THR A 174 10.34 -4.23 -4.38
CA THR A 174 11.11 -3.75 -5.52
C THR A 174 10.15 -3.26 -6.59
N ARG A 175 10.53 -2.18 -7.29
CA ARG A 175 9.81 -1.76 -8.49
C ARG A 175 10.56 -2.29 -9.69
N ILE A 176 9.97 -3.27 -10.35
CA ILE A 176 10.53 -3.85 -11.58
C ILE A 176 10.11 -2.94 -12.74
N PRO A 177 11.06 -2.32 -13.45
CA PRO A 177 10.73 -1.56 -14.65
C PRO A 177 10.13 -2.50 -15.69
N VAL A 178 8.93 -2.19 -16.18
CA VAL A 178 8.36 -2.88 -17.33
C VAL A 178 8.97 -2.26 -18.59
N PRO A 179 9.66 -3.03 -19.45
CA PRO A 179 10.18 -2.51 -20.71
C PRO A 179 9.04 -1.93 -21.54
N THR A 180 9.16 -0.65 -21.91
CA THR A 180 8.28 -0.04 -22.91
C THR A 180 8.99 -0.13 -24.26
N ALA A 181 8.25 -0.44 -25.33
CA ALA A 181 8.82 -0.51 -26.67
C ALA A 181 9.51 0.83 -27.00
N GLY A 182 10.83 0.81 -27.18
CA GLY A 182 11.64 1.99 -27.50
C GLY A 182 12.37 2.65 -26.31
N ALA A 183 12.22 2.17 -25.07
CA ALA A 183 13.04 2.65 -23.95
C ALA A 183 14.41 1.93 -23.90
N PRO A 184 15.51 2.63 -23.62
CA PRO A 184 16.82 2.00 -23.45
C PRO A 184 16.77 1.00 -22.27
N THR A 185 17.34 -0.19 -22.48
CA THR A 185 17.45 -1.22 -21.44
C THR A 185 18.23 -0.67 -20.25
N PRO A 186 17.71 -0.77 -19.01
CA PRO A 186 18.45 -0.35 -17.83
C PRO A 186 19.71 -1.20 -17.65
N PRO A 187 20.82 -0.62 -17.13
CA PRO A 187 22.06 -1.35 -16.94
C PRO A 187 21.88 -2.52 -15.95
N THR A 188 22.46 -3.67 -16.31
CA THR A 188 22.23 -5.02 -15.76
C THR A 188 22.71 -5.26 -14.32
N SER A 189 22.94 -4.24 -13.49
CA SER A 189 23.75 -4.37 -12.26
C SER A 189 22.98 -4.35 -10.92
N ALA A 190 21.65 -4.34 -10.87
CA ALA A 190 20.95 -4.01 -9.61
C ALA A 190 19.91 -5.03 -9.12
N TYR A 191 20.05 -6.31 -9.42
CA TYR A 191 19.27 -7.35 -8.75
C TYR A 191 20.18 -8.22 -7.89
N PRO A 192 20.00 -8.28 -6.56
CA PRO A 192 20.64 -9.31 -5.76
C PRO A 192 20.09 -10.70 -6.17
N PRO A 193 20.90 -11.76 -6.12
CA PRO A 193 20.44 -13.11 -6.43
C PRO A 193 19.34 -13.56 -5.46
N ALA A 194 18.43 -14.37 -5.99
CA ALA A 194 17.27 -14.95 -5.29
C ALA A 194 17.66 -15.86 -4.11
#